data_AF-A0A7S2LBL1-F1
#
_entry.id   AF-A0A7S2LBL1-F1
#
_cell.length_a   1.000
_cell.length_b   1.000
_cell.length_c   1.000
_cell.angle_alpha   90.00
_cell.angle_beta   90.00
_cell.angle_gamma   90.00
#
_symmetry.space_group_name_H-M   'P 1'
#
loop_
_entity.id
_entity.type
_entity.pdbx_description
1 polymer ?
#
loop_
_entity_poly.entity_id
_entity_poly.type
_entity_poly.pdbx_seq_one_letter_code
_entity_poly.pdbx_strand_id
1 'polypeptide(L)'
;EACLERGVFAPAVEAHICCAGFLARHRHMPSLEQVHREVERLIAKVHAALEERLRSPDVPVLDASGAGRLLLRLGAEPPAVLRWFLEGRTAVLERHLSSHFASIAAEVGDEAAAATEASPGAWLE
;
A
#
# COMPACT_ATOMS: atom_id res chain seq x y z
N GLU A 1 15.14 -9.08 -10.66
CA GLU A 1 15.58 -7.79 -10.06
C GLU A 1 14.95 -6.58 -10.75
N ALA A 2 14.96 -6.49 -12.09
CA ALA A 2 14.29 -5.40 -12.83
C ALA A 2 12.80 -5.13 -12.45
N CYS A 3 12.04 -6.16 -12.08
CA CYS A 3 10.65 -5.98 -11.61
C CYS A 3 10.55 -5.25 -10.26
N LEU A 4 11.53 -5.44 -9.37
CA LEU A 4 11.62 -4.74 -8.08
C LEU A 4 11.94 -3.26 -8.32
N GLU A 5 12.92 -2.97 -9.18
CA GLU A 5 13.34 -1.60 -9.52
C GLU A 5 12.21 -0.80 -10.18
N ARG A 6 11.45 -1.44 -11.07
CA ARG A 6 10.33 -0.81 -11.78
C ARG A 6 9.02 -0.81 -10.99
N GLY A 7 8.97 -1.51 -9.86
CA GLY A 7 7.73 -1.73 -9.10
C GLY A 7 6.64 -2.44 -9.91
N VAL A 8 7.00 -3.30 -10.86
CA VAL A 8 6.05 -4.07 -11.70
C VAL A 8 6.20 -5.55 -11.36
N PHE A 9 5.32 -6.07 -10.49
CA PHE A 9 5.51 -7.38 -9.87
C PHE A 9 4.78 -8.53 -10.58
N ALA A 10 3.70 -8.24 -11.31
CA ALA A 10 2.86 -9.29 -11.93
C ALA A 10 3.65 -10.27 -12.83
N PRO A 11 4.55 -9.82 -13.73
CA PRO A 11 5.32 -10.73 -14.57
C PRO A 11 6.26 -11.64 -13.76
N ALA A 12 6.85 -11.13 -12.67
CA ALA A 12 7.74 -11.90 -11.82
C ALA A 12 6.96 -13.00 -11.05
N VAL A 13 5.77 -12.65 -10.53
CA VAL A 13 4.88 -13.60 -9.85
C VAL A 13 4.40 -14.68 -10.81
N GLU A 14 4.02 -14.31 -12.04
CA GLU A 14 3.62 -15.27 -13.07
C GLU A 14 4.74 -16.22 -13.47
N ALA A 15 5.95 -15.69 -13.71
CA ALA A 15 7.11 -16.50 -14.02
C ALA A 15 7.40 -17.50 -12.89
N HIS A 16 7.33 -17.07 -11.64
CA HIS A 16 7.51 -17.95 -10.48
C HIS A 16 6.45 -19.04 -10.40
N ILE A 17 5.16 -18.71 -10.49
CA ILE A 17 4.08 -19.70 -10.41
C ILE A 17 4.23 -20.76 -11.51
N CYS A 18 4.58 -20.34 -12.73
CA CYS A 18 4.79 -21.25 -13.85
C CYS A 18 5.99 -22.19 -13.63
N CYS A 19 7.08 -21.70 -13.03
CA CYS A 19 8.31 -22.49 -12.87
C CYS A 19 8.45 -23.21 -11.52
N ALA A 20 7.70 -22.81 -10.49
CA ALA A 20 7.82 -23.33 -9.12
C ALA A 20 7.66 -24.85 -9.06
N GLY A 21 6.65 -25.39 -9.75
CA GLY A 21 6.43 -26.84 -9.81
C GLY A 21 7.56 -27.60 -10.53
N PHE A 22 8.16 -26.99 -11.56
CA PHE A 22 9.31 -27.58 -12.25
C PHE A 22 10.54 -27.60 -11.33
N LEU A 23 10.86 -26.46 -10.69
CA LEU A 23 12.01 -26.33 -9.80
C LEU A 23 11.89 -27.24 -8.57
N ALA A 24 10.69 -27.36 -7.99
CA ALA A 24 10.43 -28.22 -6.84
C ALA A 24 10.68 -29.71 -7.16
N ARG A 25 10.33 -30.18 -8.36
CA ARG A 25 10.55 -31.58 -8.79
C ARG A 25 12.02 -31.92 -9.02
N HIS A 26 12.86 -30.94 -9.33
CA HIS A 26 14.26 -31.16 -9.71
C HIS A 26 15.26 -30.69 -8.64
N ARG A 27 14.84 -30.63 -7.37
CA ARG A 27 15.73 -30.26 -6.24
C ARG A 27 16.95 -31.15 -6.06
N HIS A 28 16.93 -32.36 -6.61
CA HIS A 28 18.06 -33.29 -6.60
C HIS A 28 19.19 -32.92 -7.58
N MET A 29 18.94 -31.98 -8.52
CA MET A 29 19.94 -31.49 -9.46
C MET A 29 20.62 -30.23 -8.88
N PRO A 30 21.93 -30.26 -8.55
CA PRO A 30 22.59 -29.17 -7.83
C PRO A 30 22.52 -27.81 -8.54
N SER A 31 22.61 -27.79 -9.88
CA SER A 31 22.51 -26.58 -10.68
C SER A 31 21.12 -25.94 -10.60
N LEU A 32 20.06 -26.74 -10.58
CA LEU A 32 18.68 -26.27 -10.44
C LEU A 32 18.35 -25.92 -8.99
N GLU A 33 19.01 -26.55 -8.02
CA GLU A 33 18.85 -26.20 -6.61
C GLU A 33 19.34 -24.77 -6.32
N GLN A 34 20.48 -24.37 -6.89
CA GLN A 34 20.98 -23.00 -6.77
C GLN A 34 20.01 -21.99 -7.41
N VAL A 35 19.49 -22.30 -8.59
CA VAL A 35 18.48 -21.47 -9.27
C VAL A 35 17.21 -21.37 -8.42
N HIS A 36 16.75 -22.48 -7.83
CA HIS A 36 15.58 -22.50 -6.97
C HIS A 36 15.78 -21.60 -5.74
N ARG A 37 16.91 -21.72 -5.03
CA ARG A 37 17.23 -20.85 -3.88
C ARG A 37 17.23 -19.37 -4.27
N GLU A 38 17.77 -19.04 -5.43
CA GLU A 38 17.81 -17.66 -5.91
C GLU A 38 16.41 -17.13 -6.28
N VAL A 39 15.58 -17.95 -6.92
CA VAL A 39 14.18 -17.63 -7.23
C VAL A 39 13.39 -17.38 -5.95
N GLU A 40 13.51 -18.25 -4.95
CA GLU A 40 12.85 -18.08 -3.64
C GLU A 40 13.31 -16.79 -2.94
N ARG A 41 14.62 -16.50 -2.95
CA ARG A 41 15.17 -15.24 -2.42
C ARG A 41 14.55 -14.02 -3.09
N LEU A 42 14.43 -14.03 -4.42
CA LEU A 42 13.84 -12.92 -5.19
C LEU A 42 12.34 -12.80 -4.94
N ILE A 43 11.62 -13.90 -4.80
CA ILE A 43 10.18 -13.90 -4.53
C ILE A 43 9.88 -13.43 -3.11
N ALA A 44 10.72 -13.76 -2.13
CA ALA A 44 10.61 -13.19 -0.78
C ALA A 44 10.73 -11.65 -0.81
N LYS A 45 11.64 -11.10 -1.63
CA LYS A 45 11.74 -9.64 -1.81
C LYS A 45 10.50 -9.05 -2.48
N VAL A 46 9.95 -9.73 -3.50
CA VAL A 46 8.71 -9.31 -4.16
C VAL A 46 7.55 -9.33 -3.17
N HIS A 47 7.46 -10.36 -2.31
CA HIS A 47 6.46 -10.47 -1.26
C HIS A 47 6.53 -9.27 -0.31
N ALA A 48 7.72 -8.96 0.22
CA ALA A 48 7.92 -7.81 1.11
C ALA A 48 7.56 -6.48 0.42
N ALA A 49 7.93 -6.29 -0.84
CA ALA A 49 7.60 -5.07 -1.60
C ALA A 49 6.09 -4.94 -1.86
N LEU A 50 5.39 -6.06 -2.09
CA LEU A 50 3.94 -6.09 -2.25
C LEU A 50 3.22 -5.78 -0.93
N GLU A 51 3.70 -6.32 0.20
CA GLU A 51 3.17 -5.99 1.53
C GLU A 51 3.30 -4.50 1.83
N GLU A 52 4.48 -3.93 1.59
CA GLU A 52 4.73 -2.51 1.80
C GLU A 52 3.80 -1.66 0.93
N ARG A 53 3.67 -2.01 -0.36
CA ARG A 53 2.75 -1.33 -1.27
C ARG A 53 1.28 -1.44 -0.83
N LEU A 54 0.91 -2.55 -0.20
CA LEU A 54 -0.45 -2.78 0.29
C LEU A 54 -0.78 -1.90 1.51
N ARG A 55 0.19 -1.71 2.41
CA ARG A 55 0.06 -0.87 3.61
C ARG A 55 0.28 0.62 3.32
N SER A 56 1.02 0.95 2.28
CA SER A 56 1.37 2.34 1.97
C SER A 56 0.13 3.18 1.71
N PRO A 57 -0.04 4.31 2.41
CA PRO A 57 -1.20 5.17 2.24
C PRO A 57 -1.07 6.06 0.99
N ASP A 58 0.12 6.12 0.37
CA ASP A 58 0.37 6.94 -0.82
C ASP A 58 0.13 6.19 -2.14
N VAL A 59 -0.25 4.91 -2.03
CA VAL A 59 -0.56 4.05 -3.17
C VAL A 59 -2.05 4.14 -3.53
N PRO A 60 -2.41 4.29 -4.82
CA PRO A 60 -3.79 4.23 -5.27
C PRO A 60 -4.49 2.92 -4.88
N VAL A 61 -5.79 2.99 -4.58
CA VAL A 61 -6.58 1.81 -4.15
C VAL A 61 -6.50 0.66 -5.16
N LEU A 62 -6.51 0.96 -6.46
CA LEU A 62 -6.43 -0.05 -7.52
C LEU A 62 -5.07 -0.77 -7.51
N ASP A 63 -3.98 -0.04 -7.28
CA ASP A 63 -2.63 -0.59 -7.22
C ASP A 63 -2.42 -1.42 -5.94
N ALA A 64 -2.95 -0.95 -4.81
CA ALA A 64 -2.97 -1.71 -3.55
C ALA A 64 -3.80 -3.00 -3.71
N SER A 65 -4.98 -2.93 -4.35
CA SER A 65 -5.80 -4.10 -4.68
C SER A 65 -5.05 -5.07 -5.60
N GLY A 66 -4.32 -4.55 -6.58
CA GLY A 66 -3.42 -5.32 -7.43
C GLY A 66 -2.34 -6.06 -6.64
N ALA A 67 -1.70 -5.36 -5.68
CA ALA A 67 -0.70 -5.96 -4.81
C ALA A 67 -1.29 -7.09 -3.93
N GLY A 68 -2.49 -6.87 -3.38
CA GLY A 68 -3.21 -7.89 -2.62
C GLY A 68 -3.51 -9.15 -3.43
N ARG A 69 -3.98 -9.00 -4.68
CA ARG A 69 -4.19 -10.15 -5.59
C ARG A 69 -2.91 -10.93 -5.84
N LEU A 70 -1.77 -10.24 -6.01
CA LEU A 70 -0.49 -10.89 -6.23
C LEU A 70 0.01 -11.64 -4.99
N LEU A 71 -0.17 -11.07 -3.79
CA LEU A 71 0.14 -11.76 -2.53
C LEU A 71 -0.66 -13.04 -2.36
N LEU A 72 -1.97 -13.00 -2.63
CA LEU A 72 -2.82 -14.19 -2.58
C LEU A 72 -2.35 -15.26 -3.59
N ARG A 73 -1.94 -14.86 -4.79
CA ARG A 73 -1.36 -15.79 -5.80
C ARG A 73 -0.03 -16.40 -5.34
N LEU A 74 0.73 -15.71 -4.50
CA LEU A 74 1.95 -16.23 -3.86
C LEU A 74 1.68 -17.09 -2.62
N GLY A 75 0.41 -17.29 -2.25
CA GLY A 75 0.03 -18.11 -1.09
C GLY A 75 -0.02 -17.36 0.24
N ALA A 76 -0.07 -16.03 0.22
CA ALA A 76 -0.32 -15.26 1.44
C ALA A 76 -1.71 -15.56 2.00
N GLU A 77 -1.82 -15.61 3.33
CA GLU A 77 -3.08 -15.90 4.01
C GLU A 77 -4.12 -14.78 3.79
N PRO A 78 -5.34 -15.10 3.32
CA PRO A 78 -6.36 -14.09 3.04
C PRO A 78 -6.67 -13.13 4.20
N PRO A 79 -6.78 -13.58 5.46
CA PRO A 79 -6.99 -12.67 6.59
C PRO A 79 -5.85 -11.67 6.78
N ALA A 80 -4.60 -12.07 6.53
CA ALA A 80 -3.44 -11.20 6.66
C ALA A 80 -3.44 -10.13 5.56
N VAL A 81 -3.70 -10.53 4.31
CA VAL A 81 -3.80 -9.61 3.16
C VAL A 81 -4.92 -8.60 3.38
N LEU A 82 -6.09 -9.06 3.84
CA LEU A 82 -7.21 -8.17 4.14
C LEU A 82 -6.84 -7.15 5.22
N ARG A 83 -6.22 -7.59 6.31
CA ARG A 83 -5.79 -6.70 7.40
C ARG A 83 -4.83 -5.62 6.89
N TRP A 84 -3.78 -6.00 6.15
CA TRP A 84 -2.80 -5.05 5.62
C TRP A 84 -3.42 -4.04 4.64
N PHE A 85 -4.36 -4.50 3.80
CA PHE A 85 -5.09 -3.62 2.90
C PHE A 85 -5.93 -2.61 3.71
N LEU A 86 -6.68 -3.08 4.70
CA LEU A 86 -7.52 -2.21 5.53
C LEU A 86 -6.68 -1.23 6.34
N GLU A 87 -5.56 -1.65 6.94
CA GLU A 87 -4.62 -0.76 7.65
C GLU A 87 -4.19 0.42 6.77
N GLY A 88 -3.74 0.14 5.55
CA GLY A 88 -3.32 1.19 4.62
C GLY A 88 -4.47 2.10 4.17
N ARG A 89 -5.68 1.56 4.00
CA ARG A 89 -6.84 2.36 3.57
C ARG A 89 -7.43 3.20 4.71
N THR A 90 -7.47 2.67 5.92
CA THR A 90 -7.88 3.40 7.12
C THR A 90 -6.96 4.60 7.35
N ALA A 91 -5.64 4.43 7.22
CA ALA A 91 -4.69 5.54 7.37
C ALA A 91 -4.93 6.67 6.35
N VAL A 92 -5.29 6.34 5.11
CA VAL A 92 -5.67 7.36 4.10
C VAL A 92 -6.94 8.09 4.51
N LEU A 93 -7.95 7.35 4.95
CA LEU A 93 -9.23 7.91 5.37
C LEU A 93 -9.04 8.84 6.57
N GLU A 94 -8.30 8.41 7.59
CA GLU A 94 -7.97 9.22 8.77
C GLU A 94 -7.26 10.51 8.36
N ARG A 95 -6.23 10.42 7.51
CA ARG A 95 -5.50 11.60 7.01
C ARG A 95 -6.41 12.58 6.28
N HIS A 96 -7.31 12.09 5.43
CA HIS A 96 -8.25 12.95 4.70
C HIS A 96 -9.27 13.60 5.64
N LEU A 97 -9.83 12.83 6.57
CA LEU A 97 -10.78 13.34 7.55
C LEU A 97 -10.14 14.40 8.45
N SER A 98 -8.94 14.13 8.99
CA SER A 98 -8.20 15.09 9.81
C SER A 98 -7.92 16.39 9.05
N SER A 99 -7.51 16.30 7.77
CA SER A 99 -7.28 17.48 6.94
C SER A 99 -8.57 18.28 6.70
N HIS A 100 -9.68 17.61 6.43
CA HIS A 100 -10.97 18.26 6.23
C HIS A 100 -11.48 18.95 7.50
N PHE A 101 -11.40 18.27 8.65
CA PHE A 101 -11.81 18.87 9.92
C PHE A 101 -10.91 20.05 10.32
N ALA A 102 -9.61 19.99 10.05
CA ALA A 102 -8.70 21.12 10.27
C ALA A 102 -9.05 22.33 9.37
N SER A 103 -9.40 22.10 8.10
CA SER A 103 -9.85 23.16 7.19
C SER A 103 -11.13 23.84 7.69
N ILE A 104 -12.14 23.05 8.06
CA ILE A 104 -13.41 23.56 8.59
C ILE A 104 -13.17 24.37 9.87
N ALA A 105 -12.32 23.88 10.77
CA ALA A 105 -11.99 24.60 12.00
C ALA A 105 -11.28 25.94 11.74
N ALA A 106 -10.43 26.02 10.71
CA ALA A 106 -9.78 27.26 10.30
C ALA A 106 -10.77 28.25 9.69
N GLU A 107 -11.66 27.81 8.81
CA GLU A 107 -12.70 28.65 8.20
C GLU A 107 -13.66 29.23 9.25
N VAL A 108 -14.11 28.40 10.20
CA VAL A 108 -14.98 28.85 11.30
C VAL A 108 -14.24 29.78 12.28
N GLY A 109 -12.94 29.54 12.51
CA GLY A 109 -12.10 30.39 13.36
C GLY A 109 -11.89 31.78 12.76
N ASP A 110 -11.68 31.87 11.44
CA ASP A 110 -11.53 33.13 10.72
C ASP A 110 -12.85 33.92 10.64
N GLU A 111 -14.00 33.24 10.46
CA GLU A 111 -15.32 33.90 10.53
C GLU A 111 -15.64 34.45 11.92
N ALA A 112 -15.31 33.72 12.99
CA ALA A 112 -15.49 34.18 14.36
C ALA A 112 -14.56 35.38 14.69
N ALA A 113 -13.32 35.37 14.20
CA ALA A 113 -12.40 36.50 14.34
C ALA A 113 -12.88 37.74 13.56
N ALA A 114 -13.32 37.56 12.30
CA ALA A 114 -13.86 38.64 11.47
C ALA A 114 -15.17 39.24 12.04
N ALA A 115 -16.04 38.42 12.62
CA ALA A 115 -17.25 38.88 13.31
C ALA A 115 -16.94 39.67 14.60
N THR A 116 -15.78 39.43 15.23
CA THR A 116 -15.36 40.14 16.44
C THR A 116 -14.69 41.49 16.12
N GLU A 117 -14.06 41.62 14.94
CA GLU A 117 -13.50 42.90 14.45
C GLU A 117 -14.54 43.83 13.80
N ALA A 118 -15.71 43.30 13.41
CA ALA A 118 -16.86 44.08 12.96
C ALA A 118 -17.62 44.76 14.14
N SER A 119 -16.93 45.69 14.82
CA SER A 119 -17.46 46.81 15.61
C SER A 119 -18.27 46.55 16.90
N PRO A 120 -17.67 46.84 18.08
CA PRO A 120 -18.39 47.19 19.30
C PRO A 120 -18.69 48.70 19.45
N GLY A 121 -18.72 49.51 18.38
CA GLY A 121 -18.60 50.98 18.50
C GLY A 121 -19.49 51.87 17.62
N ALA A 122 -20.59 51.38 17.01
CA ALA A 122 -21.38 52.18 16.06
C ALA A 122 -22.86 52.42 16.44
N TRP A 123 -23.26 52.24 17.70
CA TRP A 123 -24.66 52.36 18.12
C TRP A 123 -24.95 53.52 19.11
N LEU A 124 -24.02 54.46 19.32
CA LEU A 124 -24.17 55.56 20.30
C LEU A 124 -23.96 56.98 19.75
N GLU A 125 -24.37 57.25 18.51
CA GLU A 125 -24.61 58.63 18.06
C GLU A 125 -26.05 58.84 17.59
#